data_AF-A0A6L8FI86-F1
#
_entry.id   AF-A0A6L8FI86-F1
#
_cell.length_a   1.000
_cell.length_b   1.000
_cell.length_c   1.000
_cell.angle_alpha   90.00
_cell.angle_beta   90.00
_cell.angle_gamma   90.00
#
_symmetry.space_group_name_H-M   'P 1'
#
loop_
_entity.id
_entity.type
_entity.pdbx_description
1 polymer ?
#
loop_
_entity_poly.entity_id
_entity_poly.type
_entity_poly.pdbx_seq_one_letter_code
_entity_poly.pdbx_strand_id
1 'polypeptide(L)'
;MPNVHLTEPMEAYVRGRIKSGAYANVSEVVRAGIRLLMQQDGARQFYAMKSDMARAVRDAEAGHFDDFDPRAYEPDAYRTIAPTP
;
A
#
# COMPACT_ATOMS: atom_id res chain seq x y z
N MET A 1 13.78 -14.49 -19.80
CA MET A 1 12.94 -14.61 -18.58
C MET A 1 13.87 -14.71 -17.39
N PRO A 2 13.60 -14.05 -16.25
CA PRO A 2 14.41 -14.27 -15.05
C PRO A 2 14.34 -15.74 -14.64
N ASN A 3 15.48 -16.32 -14.27
CA ASN A 3 15.53 -17.67 -13.72
C ASN A 3 15.21 -17.59 -12.22
N VAL A 4 14.18 -18.28 -11.78
CA VAL A 4 13.72 -18.27 -10.37
C VAL A 4 13.89 -19.67 -9.83
N HIS A 5 14.64 -19.81 -8.74
CA HIS A 5 14.78 -21.08 -8.04
C HIS A 5 13.64 -21.24 -7.05
N LEU A 6 12.92 -22.35 -7.16
CA LEU A 6 11.88 -22.76 -6.23
C LEU A 6 12.44 -23.86 -5.33
N THR A 7 12.08 -23.83 -4.05
CA THR A 7 12.34 -24.96 -3.15
C THR A 7 11.47 -26.16 -3.54
N GLU A 8 11.84 -27.37 -3.15
CA GLU A 8 11.06 -28.58 -3.46
C GLU A 8 9.57 -28.48 -3.05
N PRO A 9 9.21 -27.96 -1.86
CA PRO A 9 7.80 -27.80 -1.50
C PRO A 9 7.05 -26.81 -2.41
N MET A 10 7.73 -25.74 -2.84
CA MET A 10 7.15 -24.75 -3.76
C MET A 10 6.92 -25.36 -5.14
N GLU A 11 7.86 -26.14 -5.66
CA GLU A 11 7.68 -26.87 -6.91
C GLU A 11 6.49 -27.84 -6.83
N ALA A 12 6.40 -28.62 -5.75
CA ALA A 12 5.31 -29.56 -5.54
C ALA A 12 3.95 -28.85 -5.54
N TYR A 13 3.85 -27.70 -4.86
CA TYR A 13 2.65 -26.87 -4.85
C TYR A 13 2.30 -26.36 -6.26
N VAL A 14 3.27 -25.77 -6.97
CA VAL A 14 3.07 -25.24 -8.34
C VAL A 14 2.63 -26.34 -9.30
N ARG A 15 3.28 -27.50 -9.27
CA ARG A 15 2.92 -28.67 -10.09
C ARG A 15 1.51 -29.16 -9.77
N GLY A 16 1.13 -29.18 -8.49
CA GLY A 16 -0.24 -29.51 -8.07
C GLY A 16 -1.28 -28.58 -8.68
N ARG A 17 -1.03 -27.27 -8.68
CA ARG A 17 -1.92 -26.26 -9.27
C ARG A 17 -2.03 -26.36 -10.80
N ILE A 18 -0.97 -26.78 -11.48
CA ILE A 18 -1.01 -27.04 -12.93
C ILE A 18 -1.77 -28.34 -13.21
N LYS A 19 -1.49 -29.40 -12.46
CA LYS A 19 -2.17 -30.70 -12.60
C LYS A 19 -3.68 -30.60 -12.35
N SER A 20 -4.11 -29.70 -11.47
CA SER A 20 -5.54 -29.43 -11.23
C SER A 20 -6.21 -28.61 -12.35
N GLY A 21 -5.47 -28.15 -13.37
CA GLY A 21 -5.96 -27.29 -14.43
C GLY A 21 -6.19 -25.83 -14.01
N ALA A 22 -5.77 -25.42 -12.82
CA ALA A 22 -5.97 -24.03 -12.37
C ALA A 22 -5.04 -23.04 -13.11
N TYR A 23 -3.91 -23.52 -13.63
CA TYR A 23 -2.94 -22.74 -14.40
C TYR A 23 -2.30 -23.60 -15.48
N ALA A 24 -1.87 -23.00 -16.59
CA ALA A 24 -1.27 -23.74 -17.71
C ALA A 24 0.24 -23.97 -17.53
N ASN A 25 0.92 -23.10 -16.76
CA ASN A 25 2.38 -23.16 -16.61
C ASN A 25 2.85 -22.48 -15.32
N VAL A 26 4.11 -22.72 -14.96
CA VAL A 26 4.76 -22.16 -13.76
C VAL A 26 4.71 -20.63 -13.76
N SER A 27 4.98 -19.99 -14.90
CA SER A 27 5.01 -18.54 -15.01
C SER A 27 3.66 -17.89 -14.68
N GLU A 28 2.54 -18.55 -14.97
CA GLU A 28 1.21 -18.08 -14.56
C GLU A 28 0.99 -18.16 -13.05
N VAL A 29 1.41 -19.27 -12.42
CA VAL A 29 1.33 -19.42 -10.96
C VAL A 29 2.15 -18.34 -10.27
N VAL A 30 3.38 -18.10 -10.75
CA VAL A 30 4.26 -17.05 -10.21
C VAL A 30 3.62 -15.67 -10.38
N ARG A 31 3.11 -15.33 -11.57
CA ARG A 31 2.41 -14.05 -11.78
C ARG A 31 1.17 -13.90 -10.89
N ALA A 32 0.44 -14.97 -10.63
CA ALA A 32 -0.71 -14.94 -9.73
C ALA A 32 -0.26 -14.70 -8.27
N GLY A 33 0.80 -15.37 -7.83
CA GLY A 33 1.40 -15.17 -6.51
C GLY A 33 1.90 -13.74 -6.30
N ILE A 34 2.62 -13.17 -7.28
CA ILE A 34 3.10 -11.79 -7.21
C ILE A 34 1.93 -10.80 -7.14
N ARG A 35 0.87 -11.00 -7.96
CA ARG A 35 -0.34 -10.15 -7.90
C ARG A 35 -1.00 -10.19 -6.52
N LEU A 36 -1.06 -11.36 -5.89
CA LEU A 36 -1.59 -11.50 -4.54
C LEU A 36 -0.73 -10.74 -3.52
N LEU A 37 0.60 -10.84 -3.62
CA LEU A 37 1.51 -10.07 -2.77
C LEU A 37 1.31 -8.56 -2.93
N MET A 38 1.23 -8.07 -4.18
CA MET A 38 0.96 -6.65 -4.45
C MET A 38 -0.35 -6.16 -3.83
N GLN A 39 -1.41 -6.99 -3.87
CA GLN A 39 -2.69 -6.67 -3.23
C GLN A 39 -2.58 -6.61 -1.71
N GLN A 40 -1.85 -7.55 -1.10
CA GLN A 40 -1.60 -7.55 0.35
C GLN A 40 -0.78 -6.31 0.75
N ASP A 41 0.23 -5.94 -0.03
CA ASP A 41 1.06 -4.76 0.21
C ASP A 41 0.23 -3.48 0.19
N GLY A 42 -0.62 -3.31 -0.83
CA GLY A 42 -1.56 -2.19 -0.91
C GLY A 42 -2.57 -2.17 0.24
N ALA A 43 -3.12 -3.33 0.60
CA ALA A 43 -4.05 -3.44 1.72
C ALA A 43 -3.39 -3.07 3.06
N ARG A 44 -2.13 -3.45 3.29
CA ARG A 44 -1.39 -3.08 4.52
C ARG A 44 -1.27 -1.58 4.67
N GLN A 45 -0.97 -0.84 3.59
CA GLN A 45 -0.91 0.63 3.63
C GLN A 45 -2.27 1.24 3.98
N PHE A 46 -3.35 0.74 3.37
CA PHE A 46 -4.70 1.19 3.68
C PHE A 46 -5.08 0.95 5.15
N TYR A 47 -4.80 -0.23 5.69
CA TYR A 47 -5.11 -0.54 7.09
C TYR A 47 -4.25 0.25 8.07
N ALA A 48 -2.97 0.49 7.75
CA ALA A 48 -2.11 1.36 8.54
C ALA A 48 -2.69 2.78 8.60
N MET A 49 -2.99 3.38 7.45
CA MET A 49 -3.62 4.70 7.36
C MET A 49 -4.95 4.75 8.11
N LYS A 50 -5.82 3.74 7.94
CA LYS A 50 -7.09 3.66 8.67
C LYS A 50 -6.88 3.61 10.19
N SER A 51 -5.86 2.88 10.66
CA SER A 51 -5.55 2.80 12.09
C SER A 51 -5.02 4.12 12.64
N ASP A 52 -4.19 4.84 11.87
CA ASP A 52 -3.68 6.16 12.25
C ASP A 52 -4.79 7.20 12.30
N MET A 53 -5.70 7.21 11.31
CA MET A 53 -6.88 8.08 11.32
C MET A 53 -7.79 7.77 12.51
N ALA A 54 -8.03 6.49 12.80
CA ALA A 54 -8.86 6.12 13.95
C ALA A 54 -8.24 6.55 15.29
N ARG A 55 -6.90 6.56 15.40
CA ARG A 55 -6.20 7.15 16.55
C ARG A 55 -6.40 8.65 16.61
N ALA A 56 -6.15 9.37 15.52
CA ALA A 56 -6.31 10.83 15.47
C ALA A 56 -7.73 11.28 15.82
N VAL A 57 -8.76 10.56 15.37
CA VAL A 57 -10.16 10.83 15.74
C VAL A 57 -10.38 10.68 17.24
N ARG A 58 -9.88 9.60 17.86
CA ARG A 58 -10.01 9.41 19.31
C ARG A 58 -9.27 10.49 20.10
N ASP A 59 -8.10 10.89 19.64
CA ASP A 59 -7.33 11.95 20.27
C ASP A 59 -8.09 13.28 20.20
N ALA A 60 -8.67 13.61 19.03
CA ALA A 60 -9.50 14.80 18.87
C ALA A 60 -10.78 14.77 19.73
N GLU A 61 -11.48 13.62 19.78
CA GLU A 61 -12.66 13.42 20.64
C GLU A 61 -12.32 13.53 22.14
N ALA A 62 -11.10 13.13 22.53
CA ALA A 62 -10.59 13.29 23.89
C ALA A 62 -10.10 14.72 24.19
N GLY A 63 -10.16 15.64 23.22
CA GLY A 63 -9.69 17.02 23.36
C GLY A 63 -8.17 17.18 23.23
N HIS A 64 -7.45 16.16 22.73
CA HIS A 64 -6.03 16.23 22.43
C HIS A 64 -5.80 16.80 21.00
N PHE A 65 -6.19 18.05 20.80
CA PHE A 65 -5.90 18.80 19.58
C PHE A 65 -5.51 20.24 19.93
N ASP A 66 -4.72 20.85 19.06
CA ASP A 66 -4.34 22.26 19.15
C ASP A 66 -4.99 23.05 18.00
N ASP A 67 -5.28 24.33 18.25
CA ASP A 67 -5.70 25.24 17.19
C ASP A 67 -4.53 25.44 16.21
N PHE A 68 -4.75 25.07 14.95
CA PHE A 68 -3.77 25.23 13.89
C PHE A 68 -4.09 26.47 13.07
N ASP A 69 -3.17 27.43 13.02
CA ASP A 69 -3.22 28.57 12.09
C ASP A 69 -2.31 28.29 10.86
N PRO A 70 -2.89 27.93 9.70
CA PRO A 70 -2.11 27.62 8.50
C PRO A 70 -1.32 28.82 7.99
N ARG A 71 -1.82 30.05 8.18
CA ARG A 71 -1.18 31.26 7.66
C ARG A 71 0.06 31.65 8.47
N ALA A 72 0.02 31.40 9.77
CA ALA A 72 1.19 31.58 10.63
C ALA A 72 2.25 30.50 10.38
N TYR A 73 1.81 29.26 10.10
CA TYR A 73 2.72 28.14 9.83
C TYR A 73 3.44 28.24 8.49
N GLU A 74 2.74 28.60 7.41
CA GLU A 74 3.32 28.72 6.07
C GLU A 74 2.92 30.02 5.37
N PRO A 75 3.44 31.18 5.83
CA PRO A 75 3.02 32.49 5.33
C PRO A 75 3.29 32.70 3.84
N ASP A 76 4.33 32.06 3.30
CA ASP A 76 4.70 32.17 1.88
C ASP A 76 3.70 31.47 0.94
N ALA A 77 3.02 30.40 1.39
CA ALA A 77 1.98 29.72 0.61
C ALA A 77 0.73 30.59 0.40
N TYR A 78 0.54 31.61 1.24
CA TYR A 78 -0.60 32.53 1.19
C TYR A 78 -0.21 33.94 0.71
N ARG A 79 1.03 34.15 0.27
CA ARG A 79 1.41 35.42 -0.34
C ARG A 79 0.79 35.51 -1.74
N THR A 80 -0.15 36.44 -1.92
CA THR A 80 -0.59 36.84 -3.26
C THR A 80 0.60 37.42 -4.00
N ILE A 81 1.01 36.76 -5.09
CA ILE A 81 2.02 37.32 -5.99
C ILE A 81 1.35 38.52 -6.66
N ALA A 82 1.74 39.74 -6.29
CA ALA A 82 1.34 40.92 -7.05
C ALA A 82 1.89 40.76 -8.48
N PRO A 83 1.09 40.95 -9.54
CA PRO A 83 1.62 40.91 -10.89
C PRO A 83 2.71 41.99 -11.01
N THR A 84 3.90 41.57 -11.43
CA THR A 84 5.02 42.47 -11.71
C THR A 84 4.58 43.48 -12.78
N PRO A 85 4.79 44.80 -12.56
CA PRO A 85 4.39 45.84 -13.52
C PRO A 85 5.14 45.75 -14.85
#